data_AF-A0A6L4ZBZ0-F1
#
_entry.id   AF-A0A6L4ZBZ0-F1
#
_cell.length_a   1.000
_cell.length_b   1.000
_cell.length_c   1.000
_cell.angle_alpha   90.00
_cell.angle_beta   90.00
_cell.angle_gamma   90.00
#
_symmetry.space_group_name_H-M   'P 1'
#
loop_
_entity.id
_entity.type
_entity.pdbx_description
1 polymer ?
#
loop_
_entity_poly.entity_id
_entity_poly.type
_entity_poly.pdbx_seq_one_letter_code
_entity_poly.pdbx_strand_id
1 'polypeptide(L)'
;MKQFITEEKHINPTISDFETFCNFIDKQRPKLSKSLEMLGKNDLFSLNTKLIFKKDVSAPNFQQESYPFINLMFNLSVMGGLYRKVGDDKANVYLEGTTRKAEYDKLNPFEKYCFLLETFWTKFDFEELIRWGTDSSDQFTTTISKSKPGQELVKGSFSKRSDYEPLFSYLAVFVHYFSFFGFCLVKQFAITNKKQGKFEDSISSIYPTEFGVNMCKVLHKLNLKIWSSPFQIKFRFYFEDEQPEKSEVTFLEHFAPLFSDNSLNNSVKDEAIENQKGNYTFKVMLNTAIWRKIKLSHKHTLEDLHLCIQEAFDFDNDHLYSFFMDGKRYSDEAYNSSFGDEPPFAYEAIIGELGLYKGKKILYLFDYGDSWEFQVQLLDIDENEKEIKKPKITESKGKSPSQYGYEEDDEDFDDSNE
;
A
#
# COMPACT_ATOMS: atom_id res chain seq x y z
N MET A 1 37.50 -16.94 -6.73
CA MET A 1 36.83 -15.74 -7.29
C MET A 1 36.75 -14.70 -6.18
N LYS A 2 37.04 -13.43 -6.47
CA LYS A 2 36.90 -12.35 -5.48
C LYS A 2 35.42 -12.24 -5.12
N GLN A 3 35.11 -12.19 -3.82
CA GLN A 3 33.75 -11.95 -3.35
C GLN A 3 33.29 -10.57 -3.84
N PHE A 4 32.08 -10.50 -4.40
CA PHE A 4 31.50 -9.24 -4.83
C PHE A 4 31.14 -8.40 -3.60
N ILE A 5 31.48 -7.11 -3.63
CA ILE A 5 31.14 -6.14 -2.59
C ILE A 5 30.45 -4.95 -3.24
N THR A 6 29.38 -4.48 -2.63
CA THR A 6 28.58 -3.35 -3.08
C THR A 6 29.36 -2.05 -2.87
N GLU A 7 29.51 -1.28 -3.94
CA GLU A 7 30.06 0.07 -3.94
C GLU A 7 28.93 1.08 -4.14
N GLU A 8 29.13 2.34 -3.71
CA GLU A 8 28.13 3.41 -3.85
C GLU A 8 27.62 3.58 -5.28
N LYS A 9 28.49 3.40 -6.30
CA LYS A 9 28.10 3.50 -7.72
C LYS A 9 26.95 2.57 -8.11
N HIS A 10 26.75 1.45 -7.39
CA HIS A 10 25.68 0.49 -7.67
C HIS A 10 24.31 0.98 -7.17
N ILE A 11 24.28 1.82 -6.13
CA ILE A 11 23.06 2.23 -5.43
C ILE A 11 22.77 3.74 -5.59
N ASN A 12 23.77 4.54 -5.93
CA ASN A 12 23.66 6.00 -6.02
C ASN A 12 22.55 6.49 -6.95
N PRO A 13 22.27 5.88 -8.12
CA PRO A 13 21.13 6.31 -8.93
C PRO A 13 19.79 6.20 -8.18
N THR A 14 19.57 5.10 -7.47
CA THR A 14 18.38 4.83 -6.65
C THR A 14 18.25 5.87 -5.54
N ILE A 15 19.33 6.08 -4.78
CA ILE A 15 19.34 6.99 -3.64
C ILE A 15 19.19 8.44 -4.07
N SER A 16 19.90 8.87 -5.11
CA SER A 16 19.83 10.24 -5.64
C SER A 16 18.41 10.60 -6.10
N ASP A 17 17.74 9.69 -6.82
CA ASP A 17 16.37 9.95 -7.27
C ASP A 17 15.37 9.92 -6.12
N PHE A 18 15.53 9.01 -5.15
CA PHE A 18 14.66 8.97 -3.97
C PHE A 18 14.83 10.20 -3.07
N GLU A 19 16.06 10.69 -2.89
CA GLU A 19 16.32 11.95 -2.19
C GLU A 19 15.77 13.15 -2.97
N THR A 20 15.83 13.13 -4.30
CA THR A 20 15.21 14.16 -5.15
C THR A 20 13.69 14.17 -4.98
N PHE A 21 13.06 12.99 -4.95
CA PHE A 21 11.65 12.83 -4.63
C PHE A 21 11.32 13.39 -3.24
N CYS A 22 12.05 12.99 -2.20
CA CYS A 22 11.83 13.46 -0.83
C CYS A 22 11.93 14.99 -0.74
N ASN A 23 13.00 15.56 -1.27
CA ASN A 23 13.20 17.02 -1.32
C ASN A 23 12.08 17.74 -2.07
N PHE A 24 11.51 17.12 -3.12
CA PHE A 24 10.38 17.66 -3.84
C PHE A 24 9.13 17.71 -2.96
N ILE A 25 8.81 16.61 -2.26
CA ILE A 25 7.68 16.54 -1.34
C ILE A 25 7.84 17.56 -0.20
N ASP A 26 8.99 17.58 0.47
CA ASP A 26 9.26 18.44 1.63
C ASP A 26 9.19 19.94 1.27
N LYS A 27 9.74 20.33 0.12
CA LYS A 27 9.84 21.76 -0.26
C LYS A 27 8.63 22.27 -1.00
N GLN A 28 8.04 21.48 -1.89
CA GLN A 28 6.93 21.94 -2.73
C GLN A 28 5.57 21.61 -2.12
N ARG A 29 5.50 20.61 -1.23
CA ARG A 29 4.29 20.15 -0.57
C ARG A 29 3.12 20.01 -1.57
N PRO A 30 3.29 19.20 -2.62
CA PRO A 30 2.32 19.09 -3.70
C PRO A 30 0.96 18.63 -3.18
N LYS A 31 -0.11 19.15 -3.77
CA LYS A 31 -1.47 18.72 -3.46
C LYS A 31 -1.75 17.39 -4.14
N LEU A 32 -2.21 16.41 -3.37
CA LEU A 32 -2.69 15.15 -3.90
C LEU A 32 -4.09 15.34 -4.50
N SER A 33 -4.38 14.61 -5.57
CA SER A 33 -5.70 14.57 -6.18
C SER A 33 -6.73 14.00 -5.20
N LYS A 34 -7.94 14.55 -5.18
CA LYS A 34 -8.98 14.14 -4.21
C LYS A 34 -9.50 12.71 -4.43
N SER A 35 -9.49 12.23 -5.66
CA SER A 35 -10.08 10.94 -6.03
C SER A 35 -9.10 9.77 -5.95
N LEU A 36 -7.84 10.00 -6.33
CA LEU A 36 -6.81 8.96 -6.37
C LEU A 36 -5.77 9.13 -5.25
N GLU A 37 -5.75 10.27 -4.57
CA GLU A 37 -4.75 10.60 -3.54
C GLU A 37 -3.31 10.47 -4.06
N MET A 38 -3.13 10.77 -5.35
CA MET A 38 -1.85 10.75 -6.08
C MET A 38 -1.38 12.15 -6.45
N LEU A 39 -0.09 12.29 -6.77
CA LEU A 39 0.51 13.54 -7.26
C LEU A 39 -0.17 14.04 -8.55
N GLY A 40 -0.32 15.36 -8.66
CA GLY A 40 -0.90 16.02 -9.84
C GLY A 40 0.02 15.97 -11.06
N LYS A 41 -0.55 16.04 -12.27
CA LYS A 41 0.19 15.92 -13.53
C LYS A 41 1.31 16.96 -13.70
N ASN A 42 1.10 18.19 -13.23
CA ASN A 42 2.10 19.25 -13.30
C ASN A 42 3.28 18.97 -12.36
N ASP A 43 3.00 18.54 -11.14
CA ASP A 43 4.01 18.16 -10.15
C ASP A 43 4.81 16.95 -10.64
N LEU A 44 4.13 15.94 -11.21
CA LEU A 44 4.75 14.77 -11.83
C LEU A 44 5.71 15.17 -12.95
N PHE A 45 5.25 16.02 -13.87
CA PHE A 45 6.09 16.50 -14.97
C PHE A 45 7.30 17.28 -14.44
N SER A 46 7.10 18.19 -13.48
CA SER A 46 8.19 18.95 -12.87
C SER A 46 9.20 18.04 -12.17
N LEU A 47 8.75 17.07 -11.39
CA LEU A 47 9.62 16.13 -10.68
C LEU A 47 10.39 15.26 -11.68
N ASN A 48 9.71 14.71 -12.69
CA ASN A 48 10.30 13.84 -13.70
C ASN A 48 11.51 14.48 -14.40
N THR A 49 11.50 15.79 -14.67
CA THR A 49 12.65 16.48 -15.29
C THR A 49 13.93 16.47 -14.46
N LYS A 50 13.83 16.19 -13.15
CA LYS A 50 14.95 16.21 -12.20
C LYS A 50 15.55 14.83 -11.93
N LEU A 51 14.92 13.76 -12.45
CA LEU A 51 15.28 12.38 -12.15
C LEU A 51 16.29 11.82 -13.16
N ILE A 52 17.13 10.90 -12.69
CA ILE A 52 17.95 10.02 -13.51
C ILE A 52 17.04 9.04 -14.26
N PHE A 53 16.14 8.38 -13.54
CA PHE A 53 15.14 7.46 -14.07
C PHE A 53 13.91 8.21 -14.60
N LYS A 54 14.12 9.22 -15.44
CA LYS A 54 13.03 10.00 -16.02
C LYS A 54 12.34 9.28 -17.18
N LYS A 55 11.03 9.45 -17.27
CA LYS A 55 10.25 9.11 -18.45
C LYS A 55 10.45 10.18 -19.52
N ASP A 56 10.61 9.78 -20.78
CA ASP A 56 10.64 10.71 -21.91
C ASP A 56 9.21 11.20 -22.21
N VAL A 57 8.92 12.46 -21.83
CA VAL A 57 7.61 13.11 -21.99
C VAL A 57 7.80 14.59 -22.30
N SER A 58 6.95 15.14 -23.16
CA SER A 58 7.02 16.55 -23.58
C SER A 58 6.01 17.47 -22.87
N ALA A 59 5.04 16.92 -22.15
CA ALA A 59 3.95 17.68 -21.52
C ALA A 59 3.35 16.94 -20.30
N PRO A 60 2.71 17.66 -19.36
CA PRO A 60 2.07 17.10 -18.15
C PRO A 60 0.74 16.38 -18.45
N ASN A 61 0.78 15.36 -19.30
CA ASN A 61 -0.44 14.67 -19.77
C ASN A 61 -0.71 13.35 -19.03
N PHE A 62 0.30 12.80 -18.37
CA PHE A 62 0.29 11.46 -17.77
C PHE A 62 -0.06 11.48 -16.28
N GLN A 63 -0.78 10.45 -15.83
CA GLN A 63 -1.08 10.21 -14.41
C GLN A 63 0.12 9.54 -13.71
N GLN A 64 0.13 9.50 -12.37
CA GLN A 64 1.25 8.98 -11.57
C GLN A 64 1.65 7.56 -11.96
N GLU A 65 0.68 6.66 -12.15
CA GLU A 65 0.91 5.27 -12.54
C GLU A 65 1.67 5.12 -13.86
N SER A 66 1.62 6.13 -14.73
CA SER A 66 2.37 6.14 -16.00
C SER A 66 3.85 6.52 -15.85
N TYR A 67 4.25 7.03 -14.68
CA TYR A 67 5.62 7.31 -14.27
C TYR A 67 6.09 6.22 -13.29
N PRO A 68 6.58 5.06 -13.76
CA PRO A 68 6.83 3.90 -12.90
C PRO A 68 7.75 4.22 -11.73
N PHE A 69 8.81 4.98 -11.96
CA PHE A 69 9.78 5.34 -10.92
C PHE A 69 9.21 6.30 -9.88
N ILE A 70 8.46 7.34 -10.29
CA ILE A 70 7.80 8.24 -9.33
C ILE A 70 6.74 7.48 -8.53
N ASN A 71 5.97 6.61 -9.20
CA ASN A 71 4.96 5.78 -8.54
C ASN A 71 5.58 4.85 -7.50
N LEU A 72 6.71 4.20 -7.83
CA LEU A 72 7.46 3.37 -6.90
C LEU A 72 7.96 4.18 -5.70
N MET A 73 8.62 5.31 -5.93
CA MET A 73 9.14 6.14 -4.83
C MET A 73 8.02 6.66 -3.93
N PHE A 74 6.89 7.07 -4.50
CA PHE A 74 5.70 7.45 -3.73
C PHE A 74 5.23 6.30 -2.84
N ASN A 75 5.05 5.10 -3.40
CA ASN A 75 4.59 3.92 -2.65
C ASN A 75 5.60 3.50 -1.57
N LEU A 76 6.90 3.42 -1.88
CA LEU A 76 7.93 3.11 -0.88
C LEU A 76 7.96 4.13 0.26
N SER A 77 7.76 5.41 -0.06
CA SER A 77 7.76 6.48 0.94
C SER A 77 6.59 6.37 1.91
N VAL A 78 5.41 5.95 1.43
CA VAL A 78 4.20 5.79 2.26
C VAL A 78 4.20 4.44 2.97
N MET A 79 4.46 3.34 2.26
CA MET A 79 4.53 1.97 2.82
C MET A 79 5.65 1.80 3.84
N GLY A 80 6.78 2.49 3.63
CA GLY A 80 7.88 2.54 4.60
C GLY A 80 7.60 3.46 5.79
N GLY A 81 6.45 4.15 5.83
CA GLY A 81 6.07 5.07 6.90
C GLY A 81 6.92 6.34 6.96
N LEU A 82 7.69 6.66 5.90
CA LEU A 82 8.47 7.90 5.85
C LEU A 82 7.56 9.12 5.69
N TYR A 83 6.51 8.99 4.89
CA TYR A 83 5.49 10.01 4.74
C TYR A 83 4.12 9.43 5.04
N ARG A 84 3.29 10.26 5.67
CA ARG A 84 1.86 9.99 5.84
C ARG A 84 1.03 10.99 5.07
N LYS A 85 -0.18 10.61 4.68
CA LYS A 85 -1.15 11.53 4.12
C LYS A 85 -1.73 12.39 5.24
N VAL A 86 -1.86 13.69 5.01
CA VAL A 86 -2.49 14.64 5.94
C VAL A 86 -3.48 15.53 5.19
N GLY A 87 -4.64 15.78 5.80
CA GLY A 87 -5.68 16.63 5.24
C GLY A 87 -5.76 17.99 5.94
N ASP A 88 -6.02 19.06 5.19
CA ASP A 88 -6.31 20.39 5.73
C ASP A 88 -7.83 20.66 5.84
N ASP A 89 -8.20 21.76 6.50
CA ASP A 89 -9.61 22.17 6.66
C ASP A 89 -10.33 22.47 5.33
N LYS A 90 -9.58 22.64 4.24
CA LYS A 90 -10.12 22.84 2.88
C LYS A 90 -10.22 21.52 2.11
N ALA A 91 -10.04 20.39 2.78
CA ALA A 91 -10.02 19.05 2.21
C ALA A 91 -8.98 18.88 1.09
N ASN A 92 -7.87 19.60 1.15
CA ASN A 92 -6.68 19.25 0.38
C ASN A 92 -5.88 18.21 1.15
N VAL A 93 -5.21 17.32 0.42
CA VAL A 93 -4.40 16.24 0.98
C VAL A 93 -2.96 16.44 0.53
N TYR A 94 -2.02 16.17 1.42
CA TYR A 94 -0.57 16.30 1.18
C TYR A 94 0.15 15.10 1.79
N LEU A 95 1.40 14.90 1.41
CA LEU A 95 2.33 14.07 2.17
C LEU A 95 3.08 14.93 3.20
N GLU A 96 3.25 14.38 4.40
CA GLU A 96 3.99 14.99 5.50
C GLU A 96 5.01 13.98 6.05
N GLY A 97 6.25 14.43 6.26
CA GLY A 97 7.32 13.60 6.81
C GLY A 97 7.04 13.22 8.27
N THR A 98 7.31 11.96 8.61
CA THR A 98 7.12 11.40 9.96
C THR A 98 8.41 11.46 10.79
N THR A 99 8.35 11.06 12.07
CA THR A 99 9.57 10.85 12.86
C THR A 99 10.48 9.81 12.18
N ARG A 100 9.90 8.79 11.56
CA ARG A 100 10.58 7.73 10.82
C ARG A 100 11.39 8.27 9.63
N LYS A 101 10.90 9.32 8.96
CA LYS A 101 11.66 10.03 7.92
C LYS A 101 12.88 10.76 8.46
N ALA A 102 12.77 11.39 9.63
CA ALA A 102 13.91 12.03 10.27
C ALA A 102 14.98 11.01 10.71
N GLU A 103 14.60 9.77 11.02
CA GLU A 103 15.55 8.66 11.25
C GLU A 103 16.20 8.20 9.94
N TYR A 104 15.40 7.97 8.90
CA TYR A 104 15.87 7.60 7.56
C TYR A 104 16.90 8.61 7.01
N ASP A 105 16.67 9.90 7.20
CA ASP A 105 17.56 10.95 6.69
C ASP A 105 18.97 10.91 7.30
N LYS A 106 19.12 10.31 8.49
CA LYS A 106 20.41 10.15 9.20
C LYS A 106 21.19 8.92 8.72
N LEU A 107 20.55 8.00 8.01
CA LEU A 107 21.18 6.78 7.51
C LEU A 107 22.20 7.10 6.42
N ASN A 108 23.23 6.25 6.34
CA ASN A 108 24.18 6.31 5.24
C ASN A 108 23.56 5.78 3.92
N PRO A 109 24.17 6.01 2.74
CA PRO A 109 23.57 5.58 1.46
C PRO A 109 23.24 4.08 1.36
N PHE A 110 24.06 3.20 1.93
CA PHE A 110 23.83 1.75 1.92
C PHE A 110 22.63 1.36 2.78
N GLU A 111 22.55 1.92 3.99
CA GLU A 111 21.42 1.72 4.91
C GLU A 111 20.11 2.25 4.31
N LYS A 112 20.15 3.45 3.68
CA LYS A 112 19.01 4.00 2.93
C LYS A 112 18.56 3.08 1.81
N TYR A 113 19.50 2.49 1.09
CA TYR A 113 19.20 1.58 -0.02
C TYR A 113 18.55 0.29 0.50
N CYS A 114 19.12 -0.29 1.55
CA CYS A 114 18.59 -1.48 2.21
C CYS A 114 17.18 -1.24 2.75
N PHE A 115 16.91 -0.09 3.39
CA PHE A 115 15.57 0.27 3.84
C PHE A 115 14.54 0.26 2.70
N LEU A 116 14.88 0.87 1.55
CA LEU A 116 13.98 0.91 0.39
C LEU A 116 13.78 -0.48 -0.21
N LEU A 117 14.83 -1.29 -0.28
CA LEU A 117 14.78 -2.65 -0.80
C LEU A 117 13.94 -3.57 0.10
N GLU A 118 14.14 -3.50 1.41
CA GLU A 118 13.34 -4.24 2.39
C GLU A 118 11.88 -3.84 2.32
N THR A 119 11.58 -2.53 2.29
CA THR A 119 10.20 -2.04 2.12
C THR A 119 9.57 -2.59 0.85
N PHE A 120 10.31 -2.60 -0.26
CA PHE A 120 9.84 -3.14 -1.55
C PHE A 120 9.46 -4.62 -1.45
N TRP A 121 10.27 -5.46 -0.81
CA TRP A 121 9.99 -6.90 -0.74
C TRP A 121 8.99 -7.28 0.36
N THR A 122 8.92 -6.51 1.43
CA THR A 122 8.11 -6.87 2.62
C THR A 122 6.74 -6.21 2.66
N LYS A 123 6.57 -5.02 2.07
CA LYS A 123 5.32 -4.24 2.19
C LYS A 123 4.51 -4.15 0.89
N PHE A 124 5.13 -4.37 -0.26
CA PHE A 124 4.43 -4.31 -1.54
C PHE A 124 3.55 -5.56 -1.72
N ASP A 125 2.29 -5.39 -2.11
CA ASP A 125 1.43 -6.52 -2.49
C ASP A 125 1.72 -6.91 -3.95
N PHE A 126 2.64 -7.87 -4.11
CA PHE A 126 2.97 -8.42 -5.42
C PHE A 126 1.81 -9.20 -6.02
N GLU A 127 0.92 -9.79 -5.22
CA GLU A 127 -0.18 -10.63 -5.72
C GLU A 127 -1.26 -9.78 -6.36
N GLU A 128 -1.65 -8.67 -5.71
CA GLU A 128 -2.63 -7.71 -6.26
C GLU A 128 -2.15 -7.15 -7.60
N LEU A 129 -0.85 -6.88 -7.73
CA LEU A 129 -0.29 -6.35 -8.96
C LEU A 129 -0.17 -7.40 -10.09
N ILE A 130 0.04 -8.68 -9.74
CA ILE A 130 0.24 -9.76 -10.72
C ILE A 130 -1.09 -10.38 -11.16
N ARG A 131 -2.19 -10.16 -10.41
CA ARG A 131 -3.61 -10.54 -10.65
C ARG A 131 -3.93 -11.99 -11.02
N TRP A 132 -2.94 -12.84 -11.32
CA TRP A 132 -3.11 -14.23 -11.71
C TRP A 132 -1.81 -14.98 -11.39
N GLY A 133 -1.73 -15.52 -10.17
CA GLY A 133 -0.56 -16.17 -9.58
C GLY A 133 0.46 -16.72 -10.57
N THR A 134 1.63 -16.08 -10.63
CA THR A 134 2.82 -16.66 -11.22
C THR A 134 4.04 -16.23 -10.41
N ASP A 135 5.00 -17.14 -10.30
CA ASP A 135 6.36 -16.99 -9.78
C ASP A 135 7.18 -15.93 -10.56
N SER A 136 6.62 -14.83 -11.07
CA SER A 136 7.32 -13.90 -11.97
C SER A 136 8.51 -13.21 -11.30
N SER A 137 8.41 -12.89 -10.00
CA SER A 137 9.55 -12.42 -9.19
C SER A 137 10.61 -13.51 -9.00
N ASP A 138 10.20 -14.75 -8.74
CA ASP A 138 11.10 -15.89 -8.58
C ASP A 138 11.77 -16.28 -9.90
N GLN A 139 11.04 -16.22 -11.02
CA GLN A 139 11.54 -16.40 -12.38
C GLN A 139 12.56 -15.31 -12.71
N PHE A 140 12.25 -14.05 -12.40
CA PHE A 140 13.19 -12.95 -12.58
C PHE A 140 14.47 -13.19 -11.78
N THR A 141 14.37 -13.35 -10.46
CA THR A 141 15.54 -13.52 -9.58
C THR A 141 16.35 -14.78 -9.95
N THR A 142 15.69 -15.91 -10.26
CA THR A 142 16.35 -17.15 -10.69
C THR A 142 17.07 -16.99 -12.03
N THR A 143 16.48 -16.28 -12.98
CA THR A 143 17.08 -16.08 -14.31
C THR A 143 18.27 -15.13 -14.22
N ILE A 144 18.12 -14.03 -13.50
CA ILE A 144 19.19 -13.05 -13.29
C ILE A 144 20.36 -13.67 -12.52
N SER A 145 20.12 -14.47 -11.47
CA SER A 145 21.20 -15.08 -10.67
C SER A 145 22.09 -16.05 -11.47
N LYS A 146 21.54 -16.64 -12.55
CA LYS A 146 22.23 -17.57 -13.45
C LYS A 146 22.81 -16.90 -14.70
N SER A 147 22.49 -15.63 -14.93
CA SER A 147 22.93 -14.90 -16.12
C SER A 147 24.33 -14.33 -15.97
N LYS A 148 24.98 -14.00 -17.10
CA LYS A 148 26.23 -13.23 -17.10
C LYS A 148 25.92 -11.73 -17.03
N PRO A 149 26.70 -10.92 -16.29
CA PRO A 149 26.57 -9.46 -16.34
C PRO A 149 26.67 -8.95 -17.80
N GLY A 150 25.74 -8.09 -18.19
CA GLY A 150 25.62 -7.55 -19.54
C GLY A 150 25.02 -8.50 -20.59
N GLN A 151 24.63 -9.72 -20.21
CA GLN A 151 23.93 -10.64 -21.11
C GLN A 151 22.61 -10.03 -21.59
N GLU A 152 22.35 -10.06 -22.89
CA GLU A 152 21.04 -9.65 -23.41
C GLU A 152 19.99 -10.72 -23.12
N LEU A 153 18.94 -10.33 -22.40
CA LEU A 153 17.74 -11.13 -22.15
C LEU A 153 16.57 -10.51 -22.91
N VAL A 154 15.94 -11.33 -23.73
CA VAL A 154 14.78 -10.96 -24.57
C VAL A 154 13.56 -11.81 -24.22
N LYS A 155 12.41 -11.52 -24.84
CA LYS A 155 11.17 -12.30 -24.67
C LYS A 155 11.44 -13.81 -24.81
N GLY A 156 11.02 -14.60 -23.82
CA GLY A 156 11.25 -16.05 -23.74
C GLY A 156 12.47 -16.45 -22.89
N SER A 157 13.26 -15.49 -22.39
CA SER A 157 14.41 -15.79 -21.52
C SER A 157 14.02 -16.21 -20.10
N PHE A 158 12.81 -15.88 -19.62
CA PHE A 158 12.39 -16.12 -18.24
C PHE A 158 11.37 -17.27 -18.16
N SER A 159 10.31 -17.24 -18.99
CA SER A 159 9.25 -18.26 -19.00
C SER A 159 9.61 -19.51 -19.80
N LYS A 160 10.72 -19.49 -20.56
CA LYS A 160 11.05 -20.46 -21.63
C LYS A 160 10.00 -20.54 -22.74
N ARG A 161 9.08 -19.57 -22.82
CA ARG A 161 8.03 -19.45 -23.83
C ARG A 161 8.16 -18.11 -24.54
N SER A 162 8.56 -18.13 -25.82
CA SER A 162 8.71 -16.90 -26.61
C SER A 162 7.38 -16.23 -26.96
N ASP A 163 6.28 -16.97 -26.96
CA ASP A 163 4.93 -16.48 -27.23
C ASP A 163 4.33 -15.73 -26.02
N TYR A 164 4.70 -16.14 -24.81
CA TYR A 164 4.12 -15.63 -23.56
C TYR A 164 5.19 -15.34 -22.51
N GLU A 165 5.43 -14.04 -22.27
CA GLU A 165 6.41 -13.56 -21.30
C GLU A 165 5.88 -12.26 -20.65
N PRO A 166 5.14 -12.37 -19.52
CA PRO A 166 4.50 -11.23 -18.87
C PRO A 166 5.42 -10.06 -18.53
N LEU A 167 6.69 -10.36 -18.16
CA LEU A 167 7.71 -9.36 -17.81
C LEU A 167 8.07 -8.39 -18.94
N PHE A 168 7.73 -8.72 -20.19
CA PHE A 168 7.91 -7.81 -21.35
C PHE A 168 6.60 -7.12 -21.76
N SER A 169 5.48 -7.44 -21.10
CA SER A 169 4.15 -6.91 -21.40
C SER A 169 3.51 -6.29 -20.15
N TYR A 170 2.39 -6.84 -19.66
CA TYR A 170 1.62 -6.25 -18.56
C TYR A 170 2.36 -6.23 -17.20
N LEU A 171 3.44 -7.01 -17.04
CA LEU A 171 4.32 -6.98 -15.85
C LEU A 171 5.63 -6.20 -16.09
N ALA A 172 5.78 -5.49 -17.20
CA ALA A 172 7.00 -4.72 -17.50
C ALA A 172 7.32 -3.65 -16.43
N VAL A 173 6.30 -3.17 -15.70
CA VAL A 173 6.49 -2.26 -14.56
C VAL A 173 7.43 -2.85 -13.49
N PHE A 174 7.39 -4.16 -13.25
CA PHE A 174 8.28 -4.82 -12.31
C PHE A 174 9.74 -4.79 -12.76
N VAL A 175 9.98 -4.95 -14.05
CA VAL A 175 11.34 -4.86 -14.59
C VAL A 175 11.88 -3.44 -14.42
N HIS A 176 11.04 -2.41 -14.61
CA HIS A 176 11.42 -1.04 -14.28
C HIS A 176 11.76 -0.89 -12.79
N TYR A 177 10.96 -1.48 -11.88
CA TYR A 177 11.28 -1.46 -10.44
C TYR A 177 12.61 -2.17 -10.13
N PHE A 178 12.87 -3.34 -10.71
CA PHE A 178 14.17 -4.02 -10.56
C PHE A 178 15.33 -3.18 -11.13
N SER A 179 15.10 -2.45 -12.23
CA SER A 179 16.10 -1.52 -12.77
C SER A 179 16.36 -0.33 -11.86
N PHE A 180 15.33 0.15 -11.14
CA PHE A 180 15.45 1.23 -10.16
C PHE A 180 16.39 0.82 -9.02
N PHE A 181 16.31 -0.45 -8.58
CA PHE A 181 17.24 -1.06 -7.62
C PHE A 181 18.55 -1.54 -8.26
N GLY A 182 18.84 -1.17 -9.51
CA GLY A 182 20.10 -1.47 -10.16
C GLY A 182 20.30 -2.95 -10.54
N PHE A 183 19.26 -3.80 -10.48
CA PHE A 183 19.41 -5.23 -10.78
C PHE A 183 19.64 -5.50 -12.27
N CYS A 184 19.09 -4.64 -13.12
CA CYS A 184 19.24 -4.72 -14.56
C CYS A 184 19.20 -3.35 -15.20
N LEU A 185 19.74 -3.26 -16.42
CA LEU A 185 19.48 -2.17 -17.34
C LEU A 185 18.37 -2.60 -18.30
N VAL A 186 17.58 -1.62 -18.74
CA VAL A 186 16.43 -1.85 -19.61
C VAL A 186 16.60 -1.04 -20.88
N LYS A 187 16.49 -1.71 -22.03
CA LYS A 187 16.35 -1.05 -23.32
C LYS A 187 14.87 -1.01 -23.68
N GLN A 188 14.33 0.19 -23.86
CA GLN A 188 12.95 0.39 -24.29
C GLN A 188 12.87 0.34 -25.82
N PHE A 189 11.71 -0.04 -26.36
CA PHE A 189 11.46 0.13 -27.78
C PHE A 189 11.45 1.62 -28.12
N ALA A 190 11.97 1.98 -29.30
CA ALA A 190 11.79 3.34 -29.81
C ALA A 190 10.29 3.64 -29.91
N ILE A 191 9.88 4.87 -29.60
CA ILE A 191 8.50 5.32 -29.82
C ILE A 191 8.21 5.14 -31.32
N THR A 192 7.42 4.12 -31.66
CA THR A 192 7.00 3.89 -33.04
C THR A 192 5.65 4.55 -33.27
N ASN A 193 5.37 5.01 -34.49
CA ASN A 193 4.04 5.51 -34.89
C ASN A 193 2.95 4.42 -34.90
N LYS A 194 3.24 3.21 -34.41
CA LYS A 194 2.24 2.15 -34.26
C LYS A 194 1.47 2.36 -32.96
N LYS A 195 0.16 2.12 -33.04
CA LYS A 195 -0.75 2.20 -31.90
C LYS A 195 -0.40 1.08 -30.92
N GLN A 196 0.40 1.38 -29.90
CA GLN A 196 0.76 0.41 -28.88
C GLN A 196 -0.46 0.11 -28.00
N GLY A 197 -0.74 -1.16 -27.75
CA GLY A 197 -1.71 -1.57 -26.74
C GLY A 197 -1.30 -1.07 -25.35
N LYS A 198 -2.26 -0.96 -24.42
CA LYS A 198 -2.02 -0.52 -23.03
C LYS A 198 -0.89 -1.29 -22.32
N PHE A 199 -0.61 -2.52 -22.77
CA PHE A 199 0.36 -3.46 -22.21
C PHE A 199 1.43 -3.92 -23.21
N GLU A 200 1.55 -3.28 -24.38
CA GLU A 200 2.57 -3.66 -25.37
C GLU A 200 3.95 -3.12 -24.99
N ASP A 201 4.92 -4.03 -24.83
CA ASP A 201 6.33 -3.91 -25.17
C ASP A 201 6.99 -2.56 -24.87
N SER A 202 6.97 -2.14 -23.60
CA SER A 202 7.80 -1.01 -23.15
C SER A 202 9.29 -1.36 -23.08
N ILE A 203 9.62 -2.65 -23.12
CA ILE A 203 10.98 -3.19 -22.94
C ILE A 203 11.31 -4.11 -24.11
N SER A 204 12.40 -3.84 -24.82
CA SER A 204 12.92 -4.71 -25.88
C SER A 204 13.92 -5.73 -25.33
N SER A 205 14.77 -5.31 -24.41
CA SER A 205 15.84 -6.14 -23.86
C SER A 205 16.14 -5.75 -22.41
N ILE A 206 16.55 -6.74 -21.61
CA ILE A 206 17.00 -6.58 -20.22
C ILE A 206 18.46 -7.03 -20.15
N TYR A 207 19.31 -6.27 -19.45
CA TYR A 207 20.72 -6.58 -19.27
C TYR A 207 21.04 -6.68 -17.77
N PRO A 208 21.31 -7.88 -17.21
CA PRO A 208 21.68 -8.04 -15.81
C PRO A 208 22.94 -7.23 -15.48
N THR A 209 22.93 -6.50 -14.36
CA THR A 209 24.16 -5.85 -13.86
C THR A 209 24.97 -6.85 -13.02
N GLU A 210 26.26 -6.56 -12.78
CA GLU A 210 27.05 -7.39 -11.85
C GLU A 210 26.46 -7.36 -10.43
N PHE A 211 26.00 -6.19 -9.99
CA PHE A 211 25.29 -6.02 -8.72
C PHE A 211 24.02 -6.87 -8.66
N GLY A 212 23.15 -6.76 -9.67
CA GLY A 212 21.89 -7.51 -9.75
C GLY A 212 22.08 -9.01 -9.77
N VAL A 213 23.07 -9.53 -10.52
CA VAL A 213 23.40 -10.96 -10.52
C VAL A 213 23.74 -11.44 -9.10
N ASN A 214 24.53 -10.68 -8.33
CA ASN A 214 24.91 -11.07 -6.97
C ASN A 214 23.78 -10.88 -5.94
N MET A 215 22.97 -9.83 -6.04
CA MET A 215 21.76 -9.65 -5.23
C MET A 215 20.77 -10.79 -5.49
N CYS A 216 20.55 -11.15 -6.75
CA CYS A 216 19.64 -12.22 -7.11
C CYS A 216 20.14 -13.61 -6.70
N LYS A 217 21.45 -13.84 -6.53
CA LYS A 217 22.00 -15.08 -5.93
C LYS A 217 21.62 -15.27 -4.46
N VAL A 218 21.30 -14.19 -3.75
CA VAL A 218 20.71 -14.24 -2.41
C VAL A 218 19.21 -14.45 -2.53
N LEU A 219 18.51 -13.54 -3.23
CA LEU A 219 17.05 -13.55 -3.35
C LEU A 219 16.47 -14.88 -3.83
N HIS A 220 17.05 -15.51 -4.86
CA HIS A 220 16.48 -16.74 -5.42
C HIS A 220 16.58 -17.97 -4.50
N LYS A 221 17.29 -17.85 -3.39
CA LYS A 221 17.37 -18.88 -2.34
C LYS A 221 16.37 -18.63 -1.22
N LEU A 222 15.81 -17.43 -1.15
CA LEU A 222 14.80 -17.06 -0.18
C LEU A 222 13.42 -17.45 -0.72
N ASN A 223 12.56 -17.95 0.15
CA ASN A 223 11.14 -17.96 -0.14
C ASN A 223 10.63 -16.51 0.03
N LEU A 224 10.51 -15.74 -1.05
CA LEU A 224 10.18 -14.32 -0.95
C LEU A 224 8.75 -14.05 -0.45
N LYS A 225 7.84 -15.02 -0.65
CA LYS A 225 6.43 -14.90 -0.25
C LYS A 225 6.29 -14.75 1.26
N ILE A 226 7.06 -15.51 2.04
CA ILE A 226 6.99 -15.44 3.52
C ILE A 226 7.47 -14.10 4.09
N TRP A 227 8.15 -13.26 3.32
CA TRP A 227 8.60 -11.93 3.77
C TRP A 227 7.55 -10.83 3.53
N SER A 228 6.56 -11.09 2.67
CA SER A 228 5.53 -10.12 2.32
C SER A 228 4.42 -10.11 3.39
N SER A 229 4.22 -8.98 4.06
CA SER A 229 3.12 -8.82 5.02
C SER A 229 1.73 -9.07 4.39
N PRO A 230 1.42 -8.55 3.17
CA PRO A 230 0.19 -8.90 2.46
C PRO A 230 0.00 -10.41 2.26
N PHE A 231 1.06 -11.12 1.85
CA PHE A 231 1.01 -12.57 1.69
C PHE A 231 0.76 -13.29 3.02
N GLN A 232 1.45 -12.89 4.10
CA GLN A 232 1.29 -13.51 5.41
C GLN A 232 -0.15 -13.39 5.95
N ILE A 233 -0.81 -12.26 5.70
CA ILE A 233 -2.22 -12.04 6.10
C ILE A 233 -3.13 -13.04 5.35
N LYS A 234 -2.98 -13.15 4.03
CA LYS A 234 -3.77 -14.10 3.21
C LYS A 234 -3.43 -15.56 3.56
N PHE A 235 -2.15 -15.88 3.78
CA PHE A 235 -1.70 -17.22 4.13
C PHE A 235 -2.29 -17.69 5.46
N ARG A 236 -2.22 -16.86 6.51
CA ARG A 236 -2.82 -17.18 7.83
C ARG A 236 -4.29 -17.54 7.69
N PHE A 237 -5.00 -16.88 6.79
CA PHE A 237 -6.40 -17.16 6.53
C PHE A 237 -6.62 -18.50 5.82
N TYR A 238 -5.91 -18.78 4.73
CA TYR A 238 -6.11 -20.04 4.00
C TYR A 238 -5.56 -21.28 4.73
N PHE A 239 -4.65 -21.10 5.69
CA PHE A 239 -3.93 -22.17 6.36
C PHE A 239 -3.91 -21.96 7.88
N GLU A 240 -5.06 -21.69 8.51
CA GLU A 240 -5.24 -21.30 9.93
C GLU A 240 -4.26 -21.92 10.97
N ASP A 241 -3.85 -23.18 10.78
CA ASP A 241 -2.94 -23.92 11.68
C ASP A 241 -1.45 -23.91 11.27
N GLU A 242 -1.10 -23.41 10.09
CA GLU A 242 0.27 -23.29 9.60
C GLU A 242 0.82 -21.88 9.84
N GLN A 243 1.90 -21.78 10.60
CA GLN A 243 2.68 -20.55 10.66
C GLN A 243 3.72 -20.58 9.54
N PRO A 244 3.83 -19.53 8.70
CA PRO A 244 4.91 -19.46 7.74
C PRO A 244 6.25 -19.56 8.49
N GLU A 245 7.17 -20.34 7.92
CA GLU A 245 8.48 -20.60 8.51
C GLU A 245 9.17 -19.27 8.85
N LYS A 246 9.47 -19.03 10.14
CA LYS A 246 10.15 -17.81 10.58
C LYS A 246 11.63 -17.94 10.30
N SER A 247 12.19 -16.97 9.57
CA SER A 247 13.64 -16.86 9.41
C SER A 247 14.28 -16.48 10.75
N GLU A 248 15.40 -17.13 11.09
CA GLU A 248 16.18 -16.82 12.31
C GLU A 248 16.93 -15.48 12.22
N VAL A 249 17.07 -14.95 11.01
CA VAL A 249 17.70 -13.67 10.70
C VAL A 249 16.70 -12.78 9.98
N THR A 250 16.91 -11.47 10.01
CA THR A 250 16.13 -10.46 9.29
C THR A 250 16.32 -10.56 7.76
N PHE A 251 15.43 -9.93 7.00
CA PHE A 251 15.50 -9.94 5.53
C PHE A 251 16.84 -9.40 5.02
N LEU A 252 17.31 -8.31 5.63
CA LEU A 252 18.55 -7.64 5.25
C LEU A 252 19.83 -8.40 5.65
N GLU A 253 19.81 -9.18 6.73
CA GLU A 253 20.97 -9.97 7.15
C GLU A 253 21.38 -11.01 6.10
N HIS A 254 20.46 -11.50 5.27
CA HIS A 254 20.79 -12.36 4.12
C HIS A 254 21.69 -11.68 3.09
N PHE A 255 21.67 -10.34 3.03
CA PHE A 255 22.46 -9.55 2.09
C PHE A 255 23.78 -9.05 2.68
N ALA A 256 23.97 -9.09 3.99
CA ALA A 256 25.15 -8.55 4.67
C ALA A 256 26.50 -8.95 4.01
N PRO A 257 26.71 -10.19 3.52
CA PRO A 257 27.95 -10.58 2.84
C PRO A 257 28.25 -9.87 1.52
N LEU A 258 27.28 -9.15 0.95
CA LEU A 258 27.44 -8.34 -0.26
C LEU A 258 27.83 -6.89 0.05
N PHE A 259 27.91 -6.50 1.32
CA PHE A 259 28.25 -5.15 1.76
C PHE A 259 29.57 -5.19 2.54
N SER A 260 30.28 -4.05 2.61
CA SER A 260 31.50 -3.98 3.41
C SER A 260 31.18 -4.00 4.91
N ASP A 261 32.09 -4.52 5.71
CA ASP A 261 31.96 -4.52 7.18
C ASP A 261 31.61 -3.13 7.71
N ASN A 262 30.70 -3.07 8.66
CA ASN A 262 30.21 -1.84 9.30
C ASN A 262 29.52 -0.82 8.36
N SER A 263 29.06 -1.23 7.16
CA SER A 263 28.28 -0.34 6.29
C SER A 263 26.78 -0.34 6.60
N LEU A 264 26.29 -1.32 7.38
CA LEU A 264 24.88 -1.51 7.74
C LEU A 264 24.72 -1.58 9.27
N ASN A 265 25.05 -0.49 9.97
CA ASN A 265 25.04 -0.48 11.46
C ASN A 265 23.75 0.06 12.05
N ASN A 266 23.03 0.86 11.27
CA ASN A 266 21.81 1.52 11.68
C ASN A 266 20.67 1.07 10.78
N SER A 267 19.49 0.99 11.35
CA SER A 267 18.24 0.84 10.61
C SER A 267 17.21 1.79 11.21
N VAL A 268 16.16 2.02 10.44
CA VAL A 268 14.95 2.64 10.95
C VAL A 268 14.24 1.63 11.82
N LYS A 269 13.89 1.98 13.05
CA LYS A 269 13.27 1.04 13.98
C LYS A 269 11.93 0.57 13.43
N ASP A 270 11.68 -0.74 13.48
CA ASP A 270 10.39 -1.32 13.09
C ASP A 270 9.36 -1.23 14.22
N GLU A 271 9.18 -0.03 14.76
CA GLU A 271 7.98 0.27 15.54
C GLU A 271 6.82 0.39 14.52
N ALA A 272 5.65 -0.16 14.86
CA ALA A 272 4.44 -0.03 14.04
C ALA A 272 4.32 1.42 13.55
N ILE A 273 4.09 1.62 12.25
CA ILE A 273 4.06 2.93 11.57
C ILE A 273 3.45 3.93 12.53
N GLU A 274 4.31 4.80 13.08
CA GLU A 274 4.06 5.66 14.25
C GLU A 274 2.57 5.85 14.51
N ASN A 275 1.98 4.98 15.36
CA ASN A 275 0.53 4.94 15.57
C ASN A 275 0.07 6.36 15.82
N GLN A 276 -0.77 6.90 14.93
CA GLN A 276 -1.17 8.28 15.07
C GLN A 276 -2.08 8.36 16.30
N LYS A 277 -1.52 8.90 17.38
CA LYS A 277 -2.16 8.90 18.69
C LYS A 277 -3.34 9.87 18.71
N GLY A 278 -4.11 9.81 19.79
CA GLY A 278 -5.21 10.72 20.03
C GLY A 278 -6.59 10.10 19.86
N ASN A 279 -7.59 10.98 19.86
CA ASN A 279 -8.99 10.64 19.69
C ASN A 279 -9.46 11.03 18.28
N TYR A 280 -10.11 10.10 17.60
CA TYR A 280 -10.60 10.22 16.24
C TYR A 280 -12.09 10.50 16.26
N THR A 281 -12.53 11.55 15.58
CA THR A 281 -13.95 11.88 15.45
C THR A 281 -14.42 11.58 14.03
N PHE A 282 -15.24 10.56 13.87
CA PHE A 282 -15.86 10.19 12.61
C PHE A 282 -17.26 10.78 12.48
N LYS A 283 -17.64 11.16 11.26
CA LYS A 283 -19.02 11.41 10.86
C LYS A 283 -19.49 10.26 9.99
N VAL A 284 -20.49 9.54 10.46
CA VAL A 284 -21.12 8.40 9.78
C VAL A 284 -22.45 8.88 9.20
N MET A 285 -22.57 8.84 7.87
CA MET A 285 -23.71 9.41 7.16
C MET A 285 -24.39 8.33 6.33
N LEU A 286 -25.65 8.06 6.62
CA LEU A 286 -26.53 7.31 5.72
C LEU A 286 -26.98 8.22 4.56
N ASN A 287 -27.33 9.47 4.88
CA ASN A 287 -27.60 10.51 3.91
C ASN A 287 -27.38 11.91 4.54
N THR A 288 -27.70 12.98 3.82
CA THR A 288 -27.48 14.36 4.29
C THR A 288 -28.38 14.77 5.46
N ALA A 289 -29.52 14.08 5.66
CA ALA A 289 -30.46 14.31 6.74
C ALA A 289 -30.17 13.43 7.98
N ILE A 290 -29.64 12.22 7.79
CA ILE A 290 -29.42 11.22 8.85
C ILE A 290 -27.92 10.92 9.00
N TRP A 291 -27.35 11.32 10.13
CA TRP A 291 -25.94 11.07 10.45
C TRP A 291 -25.63 11.06 11.95
N ARG A 292 -24.46 10.52 12.30
CA ARG A 292 -23.93 10.42 13.66
C ARG A 292 -22.47 10.89 13.69
N LYS A 293 -22.03 11.50 14.79
CA LYS A 293 -20.61 11.71 15.09
C LYS A 293 -20.17 10.75 16.16
N ILE A 294 -19.20 9.91 15.84
CA ILE A 294 -18.67 8.87 16.72
C ILE A 294 -17.21 9.19 17.02
N LYS A 295 -16.85 9.18 18.31
CA LYS A 295 -15.48 9.39 18.76
C LYS A 295 -14.88 8.05 19.21
N LEU A 296 -13.66 7.74 18.75
CA LEU A 296 -12.86 6.58 19.15
C LEU A 296 -11.46 7.01 19.60
N SER A 297 -10.76 6.20 20.39
CA SER A 297 -9.32 6.31 20.58
C SER A 297 -8.59 5.65 19.41
N HIS A 298 -7.37 6.08 19.13
CA HIS A 298 -6.44 5.41 18.22
C HIS A 298 -6.18 3.90 18.50
N LYS A 299 -6.51 3.39 19.70
CA LYS A 299 -6.34 1.99 20.09
C LYS A 299 -7.56 1.11 19.81
N HIS A 300 -8.71 1.72 19.54
CA HIS A 300 -9.89 0.97 19.13
C HIS A 300 -9.71 0.42 17.72
N THR A 301 -10.54 -0.53 17.35
CA THR A 301 -10.52 -1.20 16.05
C THR A 301 -11.65 -0.71 15.14
N LEU A 302 -11.68 -1.17 13.89
CA LEU A 302 -12.84 -0.97 13.03
C LEU A 302 -14.07 -1.76 13.53
N GLU A 303 -13.88 -2.86 14.25
CA GLU A 303 -14.98 -3.58 14.91
C GLU A 303 -15.62 -2.73 16.02
N ASP A 304 -14.83 -2.02 16.84
CA ASP A 304 -15.36 -1.07 17.83
C ASP A 304 -16.17 0.06 17.16
N LEU A 305 -15.72 0.53 15.99
CA LEU A 305 -16.47 1.52 15.20
C LEU A 305 -17.78 0.91 14.68
N HIS A 306 -17.75 -0.31 14.15
CA HIS A 306 -18.94 -1.03 13.68
C HIS A 306 -19.98 -1.15 14.80
N LEU A 307 -19.61 -1.65 15.98
CA LEU A 307 -20.53 -1.80 17.11
C LEU A 307 -21.14 -0.47 17.53
N CYS A 308 -20.34 0.62 17.52
CA CYS A 308 -20.84 1.94 17.83
C CYS A 308 -21.74 2.52 16.74
N ILE A 309 -21.54 2.16 15.46
CA ILE A 309 -22.46 2.52 14.36
C ILE A 309 -23.81 1.83 14.57
N GLN A 310 -23.82 0.53 14.87
CA GLN A 310 -25.04 -0.23 15.13
C GLN A 310 -25.86 0.40 16.27
N GLU A 311 -25.22 0.68 17.42
CA GLU A 311 -25.83 1.40 18.54
C GLU A 311 -26.36 2.78 18.11
N ALA A 312 -25.60 3.54 17.31
CA ALA A 312 -25.98 4.89 16.93
C ALA A 312 -27.17 4.95 15.97
N PHE A 313 -27.38 3.92 15.16
CA PHE A 313 -28.48 3.83 14.21
C PHE A 313 -29.61 2.92 14.68
N ASP A 314 -29.54 2.39 15.91
CA ASP A 314 -30.55 1.48 16.47
C ASP A 314 -30.75 0.24 15.59
N PHE A 315 -29.63 -0.32 15.13
CA PHE A 315 -29.59 -1.55 14.34
C PHE A 315 -29.10 -2.71 15.20
N ASP A 316 -29.61 -3.90 14.90
CA ASP A 316 -29.13 -5.18 15.42
C ASP A 316 -27.93 -5.66 14.61
N ASN A 317 -26.89 -6.14 15.31
CA ASN A 317 -25.70 -6.70 14.68
C ASN A 317 -25.91 -8.16 14.23
N ASP A 318 -26.79 -8.36 13.26
CA ASP A 318 -27.28 -9.67 12.80
C ASP A 318 -26.73 -10.12 11.44
N HIS A 319 -25.99 -9.24 10.75
CA HIS A 319 -25.48 -9.47 9.40
C HIS A 319 -24.00 -9.11 9.22
N LEU A 320 -23.43 -9.60 8.11
CA LEU A 320 -22.05 -9.30 7.73
C LEU A 320 -21.87 -7.83 7.34
N TYR A 321 -20.64 -7.34 7.51
CA TYR A 321 -20.26 -5.97 7.17
C TYR A 321 -18.84 -5.89 6.65
N SER A 322 -18.52 -4.80 5.96
CA SER A 322 -17.16 -4.45 5.56
C SER A 322 -16.92 -2.94 5.56
N PHE A 323 -15.67 -2.55 5.81
CA PHE A 323 -15.17 -1.18 5.62
C PHE A 323 -14.29 -1.13 4.37
N PHE A 324 -14.70 -0.41 3.33
CA PHE A 324 -13.90 -0.17 2.13
C PHE A 324 -13.13 1.15 2.26
N MET A 325 -11.81 1.06 2.38
CA MET A 325 -10.91 2.15 2.76
C MET A 325 -10.68 3.16 1.63
N ASP A 326 -10.93 2.76 0.38
CA ASP A 326 -10.94 3.66 -0.78
C ASP A 326 -12.32 4.30 -1.05
N GLY A 327 -13.33 3.92 -0.24
CA GLY A 327 -14.72 4.37 -0.36
C GLY A 327 -15.48 3.74 -1.52
N LYS A 328 -14.96 2.70 -2.17
CA LYS A 328 -15.61 2.00 -3.28
C LYS A 328 -16.13 0.65 -2.81
N ARG A 329 -17.42 0.42 -2.99
CA ARG A 329 -18.06 -0.87 -2.70
C ARG A 329 -17.36 -2.00 -3.48
N TYR A 330 -17.05 -3.08 -2.78
CA TYR A 330 -16.40 -4.28 -3.31
C TYR A 330 -14.98 -4.07 -3.85
N SER A 331 -14.27 -3.03 -3.35
CA SER A 331 -12.83 -2.92 -3.59
C SER A 331 -12.05 -3.93 -2.76
N ASP A 332 -10.86 -4.31 -3.24
CA ASP A 332 -9.92 -5.15 -2.49
C ASP A 332 -9.33 -4.42 -1.25
N GLU A 333 -9.42 -3.08 -1.18
CA GLU A 333 -9.03 -2.29 0.01
C GLU A 333 -10.11 -2.35 1.12
N ALA A 334 -10.44 -3.56 1.58
CA ALA A 334 -11.52 -3.79 2.55
C ALA A 334 -11.02 -4.38 3.87
N TYR A 335 -11.75 -4.10 4.96
CA TYR A 335 -11.69 -4.85 6.21
C TYR A 335 -13.06 -5.47 6.50
N ASN A 336 -13.11 -6.78 6.71
CA ASN A 336 -14.34 -7.57 6.76
C ASN A 336 -14.76 -7.93 8.18
N SER A 337 -16.04 -8.30 8.35
CA SER A 337 -16.59 -8.83 9.60
C SER A 337 -15.82 -10.03 10.12
N SER A 338 -15.78 -10.21 11.45
CA SER A 338 -15.23 -11.39 12.13
C SER A 338 -15.95 -12.69 11.76
N PHE A 339 -17.18 -12.60 11.26
CA PHE A 339 -17.95 -13.74 10.75
C PHE A 339 -17.86 -13.92 9.23
N GLY A 340 -17.09 -13.06 8.54
CA GLY A 340 -16.86 -13.18 7.11
C GLY A 340 -15.74 -14.17 6.79
N ASP A 341 -15.70 -14.60 5.53
CA ASP A 341 -14.77 -15.62 5.04
C ASP A 341 -13.52 -15.03 4.36
N GLU A 342 -13.19 -13.74 4.51
CA GLU A 342 -11.99 -13.17 3.86
C GLU A 342 -11.31 -12.10 4.73
N PRO A 343 -9.98 -12.17 4.93
CA PRO A 343 -9.20 -11.16 5.64
C PRO A 343 -8.94 -9.95 4.71
N PRO A 344 -8.43 -8.82 5.24
CA PRO A 344 -8.17 -8.56 6.66
C PRO A 344 -9.47 -8.31 7.45
N PHE A 345 -9.44 -8.56 8.76
CA PHE A 345 -10.62 -8.43 9.60
C PHE A 345 -10.67 -7.10 10.36
N ALA A 346 -11.89 -6.59 10.56
CA ALA A 346 -12.12 -5.32 11.25
C ALA A 346 -11.66 -5.32 12.72
N TYR A 347 -11.61 -6.49 13.38
CA TYR A 347 -11.15 -6.62 14.76
C TYR A 347 -9.62 -6.57 14.91
N GLU A 348 -8.86 -6.76 13.83
CA GLU A 348 -7.39 -6.61 13.81
C GLU A 348 -6.98 -5.19 13.39
N ALA A 349 -7.93 -4.42 12.83
CA ALA A 349 -7.69 -3.13 12.20
C ALA A 349 -7.72 -1.96 13.21
N ILE A 350 -6.59 -1.67 13.84
CA ILE A 350 -6.45 -0.60 14.85
C ILE A 350 -6.52 0.78 14.18
N ILE A 351 -7.42 1.66 14.66
CA ILE A 351 -7.71 2.99 14.06
C ILE A 351 -6.44 3.84 13.84
N GLY A 352 -5.52 3.85 14.81
CA GLY A 352 -4.28 4.63 14.73
C GLY A 352 -3.25 4.11 13.72
N GLU A 353 -3.43 2.89 13.21
CA GLU A 353 -2.51 2.20 12.28
C GLU A 353 -3.00 2.25 10.83
N LEU A 354 -4.24 2.70 10.60
CA LEU A 354 -4.88 2.72 9.28
C LEU A 354 -4.42 3.87 8.35
N GLY A 355 -3.50 4.73 8.80
CA GLY A 355 -3.05 5.89 8.02
C GLY A 355 -4.17 6.87 7.65
N LEU A 356 -5.25 6.90 8.43
CA LEU A 356 -6.36 7.80 8.24
C LEU A 356 -5.94 9.25 8.46
N TYR A 357 -6.56 10.17 7.73
CA TYR A 357 -6.27 11.60 7.85
C TYR A 357 -7.55 12.43 7.82
N LYS A 358 -7.48 13.64 8.36
CA LYS A 358 -8.62 14.58 8.39
C LYS A 358 -9.25 14.74 7.00
N GLY A 359 -10.54 14.48 6.91
CA GLY A 359 -11.31 14.54 5.67
C GLY A 359 -11.33 13.25 4.84
N LYS A 360 -10.55 12.21 5.20
CA LYS A 360 -10.60 10.89 4.56
C LYS A 360 -12.01 10.33 4.65
N LYS A 361 -12.48 9.76 3.54
CA LYS A 361 -13.76 9.09 3.42
C LYS A 361 -13.53 7.61 3.15
N ILE A 362 -14.26 6.78 3.86
CA ILE A 362 -14.36 5.33 3.66
C ILE A 362 -15.85 4.96 3.58
N LEU A 363 -16.14 3.77 3.07
CA LEU A 363 -17.50 3.25 2.99
C LEU A 363 -17.66 2.13 4.01
N TYR A 364 -18.70 2.21 4.84
CA TYR A 364 -19.14 1.10 5.70
C TYR A 364 -20.39 0.48 5.06
N LEU A 365 -20.29 -0.78 4.68
CA LEU A 365 -21.40 -1.59 4.17
C LEU A 365 -21.84 -2.54 5.27
N PHE A 366 -23.11 -2.50 5.64
CA PHE A 366 -23.74 -3.44 6.56
C PHE A 366 -24.88 -4.15 5.85
N ASP A 367 -25.01 -5.45 6.11
CA ASP A 367 -25.94 -6.35 5.44
C ASP A 367 -25.76 -6.36 3.91
N TYR A 368 -25.21 -7.45 3.39
CA TYR A 368 -25.02 -7.60 1.95
C TYR A 368 -26.34 -7.84 1.18
N GLY A 369 -27.41 -8.25 1.88
CA GLY A 369 -28.77 -8.33 1.35
C GLY A 369 -29.33 -6.94 1.10
N ASP A 370 -29.65 -6.21 2.17
CA ASP A 370 -30.28 -4.88 2.06
C ASP A 370 -29.32 -3.75 1.68
N SER A 371 -28.02 -3.99 1.77
CA SER A 371 -26.95 -3.09 1.33
C SER A 371 -26.99 -1.72 2.01
N TRP A 372 -27.01 -1.70 3.35
CA TRP A 372 -26.93 -0.45 4.10
C TRP A 372 -25.55 0.19 3.93
N GLU A 373 -25.50 1.26 3.14
CA GLU A 373 -24.27 1.99 2.83
C GLU A 373 -24.16 3.28 3.65
N PHE A 374 -23.10 3.39 4.45
CA PHE A 374 -22.78 4.58 5.21
C PHE A 374 -21.46 5.19 4.74
N GLN A 375 -21.49 6.47 4.38
CA GLN A 375 -20.27 7.22 4.16
C GLN A 375 -19.67 7.59 5.53
N VAL A 376 -18.49 7.07 5.84
CA VAL A 376 -17.74 7.38 7.06
C VAL A 376 -16.64 8.37 6.72
N GLN A 377 -16.67 9.56 7.33
CA GLN A 377 -15.67 10.59 7.13
C GLN A 377 -14.93 10.90 8.44
N LEU A 378 -13.61 10.83 8.44
CA LEU A 378 -12.82 11.31 9.56
C LEU A 378 -12.84 12.84 9.59
N LEU A 379 -13.39 13.43 10.66
CA LEU A 379 -13.49 14.88 10.81
C LEU A 379 -12.26 15.48 11.49
N ASP A 380 -11.71 14.78 12.48
CA ASP A 380 -10.64 15.32 13.31
C ASP A 380 -9.88 14.23 14.06
N ILE A 381 -8.62 14.54 14.38
CA ILE A 381 -7.74 13.73 15.23
C ILE A 381 -7.20 14.68 16.31
N ASP A 382 -7.58 14.46 17.56
CA ASP A 382 -7.14 15.26 18.70
C ASP A 382 -6.09 14.50 19.51
N GLU A 383 -4.82 14.87 19.33
CA GLU A 383 -3.67 14.31 20.05
C GLU A 383 -3.52 14.85 21.48
N ASN A 384 -4.21 15.95 21.82
CA ASN A 384 -4.05 16.65 23.10
C ASN A 384 -5.17 16.31 24.10
N GLU A 385 -6.34 15.87 23.61
CA GLU A 385 -7.42 15.40 24.46
C GLU A 385 -7.03 14.11 25.18
N LYS A 386 -7.51 13.97 26.43
CA LYS A 386 -7.36 12.72 27.18
C LYS A 386 -7.98 11.56 26.40
N GLU A 387 -7.21 10.49 26.24
CA GLU A 387 -7.65 9.26 25.57
C GLU A 387 -8.96 8.74 26.15
N ILE A 388 -9.94 8.50 25.29
CA ILE A 388 -11.23 7.91 25.68
C ILE A 388 -11.10 6.38 25.81
N LYS A 389 -11.77 5.81 26.82
CA LYS A 389 -11.70 4.37 27.11
C LYS A 389 -12.74 3.51 26.37
N LYS A 390 -13.78 4.14 25.82
CA LYS A 390 -14.86 3.49 25.10
C LYS A 390 -15.30 4.40 23.96
N PRO A 391 -15.70 3.84 22.80
CA PRO A 391 -16.34 4.61 21.74
C PRO A 391 -17.52 5.42 22.27
N LYS A 392 -17.79 6.58 21.68
CA LYS A 392 -18.88 7.46 22.13
C LYS A 392 -19.57 8.14 20.97
N ILE A 393 -20.90 8.09 20.96
CA ILE A 393 -21.74 8.94 20.11
C ILE A 393 -21.75 10.35 20.72
N THR A 394 -21.27 11.32 19.96
CA THR A 394 -21.08 12.71 20.41
C THR A 394 -22.15 13.66 19.87
N GLU A 395 -22.75 13.33 18.73
CA GLU A 395 -23.81 14.12 18.11
C GLU A 395 -24.64 13.25 17.15
N SER A 396 -25.94 13.52 17.05
CA SER A 396 -26.87 12.80 16.18
C SER A 396 -27.79 13.78 15.45
N LYS A 397 -28.07 13.51 14.18
CA LYS A 397 -29.08 14.23 13.39
C LYS A 397 -29.97 13.25 12.63
N GLY A 398 -31.28 13.50 12.64
CA GLY A 398 -32.28 12.68 11.96
C GLY A 398 -32.63 11.41 12.74
N LYS A 399 -33.91 11.00 12.67
CA LYS A 399 -34.38 9.73 13.23
C LYS A 399 -33.67 8.57 12.54
N SER A 400 -33.29 7.54 13.30
CA SER A 400 -32.79 6.29 12.72
C SER A 400 -33.86 5.68 11.80
N PRO A 401 -33.50 5.11 10.65
CA PRO A 401 -34.44 4.34 9.83
C PRO A 401 -34.86 3.06 10.57
N SER A 402 -36.01 2.49 10.22
CA SER A 402 -36.30 1.09 10.57
C SER A 402 -35.34 0.20 9.78
N GLN A 403 -34.77 -0.80 10.44
CA GLN A 403 -33.76 -1.69 9.84
C GLN A 403 -34.36 -2.59 8.76
N TYR A 404 -35.53 -3.21 8.99
CA TYR A 404 -36.15 -4.15 8.03
C TYR A 404 -37.61 -3.85 7.68
N GLY A 405 -38.17 -2.73 8.14
CA GLY A 405 -39.49 -2.29 7.68
C GLY A 405 -40.65 -3.25 7.97
N TYR A 406 -40.48 -4.23 8.87
CA TYR A 406 -41.61 -4.95 9.43
C TYR A 406 -42.41 -3.94 10.25
N GLU A 407 -43.55 -3.50 9.71
CA GLU A 407 -44.63 -3.01 10.55
C GLU A 407 -44.90 -4.17 11.54
N GLU A 408 -44.85 -3.89 12.84
CA GLU A 408 -45.51 -4.76 13.81
C GLU A 408 -46.98 -4.72 13.38
N ASP A 409 -47.41 -5.71 12.60
CA ASP A 409 -48.80 -6.08 12.53
C ASP A 409 -49.18 -6.40 13.97
N ASP A 410 -49.70 -5.40 14.68
CA ASP A 410 -50.51 -5.57 15.87
C ASP A 410 -51.69 -6.47 15.44
N GLU A 411 -51.44 -7.77 15.39
CA GLU A 411 -52.50 -8.77 15.48
C GLU A 411 -53.12 -8.55 16.85
N ASP A 412 -54.12 -7.66 16.89
CA ASP A 412 -55.17 -7.65 17.89
C ASP A 412 -55.73 -9.07 17.96
N PHE A 413 -55.12 -9.89 18.83
CA PHE A 413 -55.76 -11.07 19.39
C PHE A 413 -56.96 -10.54 20.19
N ASP A 414 -58.08 -10.38 19.49
CA ASP A 414 -59.39 -10.15 20.07
C ASP A 414 -59.77 -11.41 20.86
N ASP A 415 -59.26 -11.47 22.08
CA ASP A 415 -59.65 -12.43 23.10
C ASP A 415 -61.00 -11.98 23.68
N SER A 416 -62.05 -12.03 22.86
CA SER A 416 -63.43 -11.93 23.32
C SER A 416 -64.09 -13.30 23.28
N ASN A 417 -64.04 -13.96 24.43
CA ASN A 417 -64.98 -15.00 24.83
C ASN A 417 -66.43 -14.52 24.64
N GLU A 418 -67.24 -15.28 23.89
CA GLU A 418 -68.59 -15.73 24.30
C GLU A 418 -69.12 -16.88 23.43
#